data_AF-M1ZRG4-F1
#
_entry.id   AF-M1ZRG4-F1
#
_cell.length_a   1.000
_cell.length_b   1.000
_cell.length_c   1.000
_cell.angle_alpha   90.00
_cell.angle_beta   90.00
_cell.angle_gamma   90.00
#
_symmetry.space_group_name_H-M   'P 1'
#
loop_
_entity.id
_entity.type
_entity.pdbx_description
1 polymer ?
#
loop_
_entity_poly.entity_id
_entity_poly.type
_entity_poly.pdbx_seq_one_letter_code
_entity_poly.pdbx_strand_id
1 'polypeptide(L)'
;MAKKVAMVKFIRGSFDQEYSYKTYIEDLKNGDILVVEANNSYSIAIFQRYSETKSRVEQATKWIVQKVDIEGHEAKMFLGN
;
A
#
# COMPACT_ATOMS: atom_id res chain seq x y z
N MET A 1 17.44 8.94 -0.44
CA MET A 1 16.77 7.67 -0.78
C MET A 1 15.82 7.31 0.34
N ALA A 2 14.63 6.77 0.05
CA ALA A 2 13.68 6.35 1.09
C ALA A 2 14.32 5.25 1.95
N LYS A 3 14.48 5.49 3.25
CA LYS A 3 15.15 4.54 4.19
C LYS A 3 14.30 3.29 4.45
N LYS A 4 12.98 3.39 4.25
CA LYS A 4 11.99 2.33 4.43
C LYS A 4 11.10 2.22 3.20
N VAL A 5 10.61 1.02 2.94
CA VAL A 5 9.61 0.71 1.90
C VAL A 5 8.37 0.12 2.54
N ALA A 6 7.23 0.25 1.86
CA ALA A 6 5.99 -0.39 2.25
C ALA A 6 5.91 -1.81 1.67
N MET A 7 5.63 -2.78 2.53
CA MET A 7 5.32 -4.14 2.13
C MET A 7 3.80 -4.24 1.93
N VAL A 8 3.38 -4.74 0.78
CA VAL A 8 1.96 -4.87 0.42
C VAL A 8 1.64 -6.27 -0.07
N LYS A 9 0.37 -6.68 0.08
CA LYS A 9 -0.18 -7.91 -0.53
C LYS A 9 -1.31 -7.54 -1.48
N PHE A 10 -1.41 -8.23 -2.62
CA PHE A 10 -2.52 -8.04 -3.54
C PHE A 10 -3.73 -8.87 -3.11
N ILE A 11 -4.93 -8.27 -3.14
CA ILE A 11 -6.19 -8.89 -2.69
C ILE A 11 -6.51 -10.18 -3.46
N ARG A 12 -6.19 -10.21 -4.76
CA ARG A 12 -6.43 -11.36 -5.65
C ARG A 12 -5.15 -12.14 -6.00
N GLY A 13 -4.08 -11.94 -5.23
CA GLY A 13 -2.84 -12.68 -5.42
C GLY A 13 -2.98 -14.13 -4.98
N SER A 14 -2.45 -15.07 -5.77
CA SER A 14 -2.53 -16.52 -5.51
C SER A 14 -1.72 -16.98 -4.29
N PHE A 15 -0.96 -16.10 -3.63
CA PHE A 15 -0.08 -16.46 -2.53
C PHE A 15 0.03 -15.32 -1.52
N ASP A 16 0.40 -15.68 -0.29
CA ASP A 16 0.74 -14.81 0.84
C ASP A 16 2.00 -13.93 0.60
N GLN A 17 2.33 -13.67 -0.67
CA GLN A 17 3.52 -12.98 -1.13
C GLN A 17 3.42 -11.48 -0.86
N GLU A 18 4.42 -10.97 -0.14
CA GLU A 18 4.61 -9.53 0.06
C GLU A 18 5.50 -8.93 -1.04
N TYR A 19 5.08 -7.77 -1.55
CA TYR A 19 5.80 -6.97 -2.53
C TYR A 19 6.26 -5.65 -1.92
N SER A 20 7.47 -5.21 -2.27
CA SER A 20 8.04 -3.95 -1.79
C SER A 20 7.65 -2.78 -2.69
N TYR A 21 7.12 -1.72 -2.11
CA TYR A 21 6.75 -0.48 -2.80
C TYR A 21 7.37 0.74 -2.11
N LYS A 22 7.80 1.72 -2.91
CA LYS A 22 8.21 3.03 -2.43
C LYS A 22 6.97 3.81 -1.97
N THR A 23 7.13 4.68 -0.98
CA THR A 23 6.05 5.54 -0.50
C THR A 23 6.60 6.77 0.21
N TYR A 24 5.82 7.85 0.18
CA TYR A 24 6.02 9.03 1.03
C TYR A 24 5.03 9.08 2.20
N ILE A 25 4.06 8.16 2.24
CA ILE A 25 3.09 8.06 3.33
C ILE A 25 3.80 7.40 4.52
N GLU A 26 3.79 8.06 5.68
CA GLU A 26 4.56 7.63 6.85
C GLU A 26 3.73 6.92 7.92
N ASP A 27 2.41 7.07 7.87
CA ASP A 27 1.43 6.67 8.89
C ASP A 27 0.49 5.54 8.43
N LEU A 28 0.90 4.75 7.43
CA LEU A 28 0.13 3.58 6.99
C LEU A 28 0.02 2.55 8.13
N LYS A 29 -1.19 2.03 8.31
CA LYS A 29 -1.53 0.99 9.29
C LYS A 29 -1.77 -0.33 8.59
N ASN A 30 -1.43 -1.44 9.26
CA ASN A 30 -1.72 -2.78 8.76
C ASN A 30 -3.21 -2.88 8.38
N GLY A 31 -3.49 -3.39 7.18
CA GLY A 31 -4.85 -3.47 6.64
C GLY A 31 -5.28 -2.28 5.78
N ASP A 32 -4.54 -1.16 5.77
CA ASP A 32 -4.86 -0.02 4.90
C ASP A 32 -4.92 -0.45 3.43
N ILE A 33 -6.01 -0.05 2.76
CA ILE A 33 -6.20 -0.30 1.35
C ILE A 33 -5.50 0.80 0.54
N LEU A 34 -4.70 0.39 -0.43
CA LEU A 34 -3.83 1.24 -1.21
C LEU A 34 -4.10 1.08 -2.70
N VAL A 35 -3.98 2.19 -3.43
CA VAL A 35 -3.75 2.16 -4.88
C VAL A 35 -2.25 2.18 -5.13
N VAL A 36 -1.75 1.24 -5.92
CA VAL A 36 -0.33 1.09 -6.24
C VAL A 36 -0.10 1.03 -7.74
N GLU A 37 1.08 1.44 -8.18
CA GLU A 37 1.52 1.24 -9.57
C GLU A 37 1.65 -0.24 -9.91
N ALA A 38 1.16 -0.64 -11.08
CA ALA A 38 1.45 -1.93 -11.72
C ALA A 38 2.20 -1.67 -13.03
N ASN A 39 2.58 -2.73 -13.77
CA ASN A 39 3.45 -2.58 -14.95
C ASN A 39 2.91 -1.54 -15.97
N ASN A 40 1.62 -1.62 -16.31
CA ASN A 40 0.98 -0.75 -17.31
C ASN A 40 -0.34 -0.15 -16.79
N SER A 41 -0.57 -0.17 -15.47
CA SER A 41 -1.85 0.20 -14.87
C SER A 41 -1.68 0.50 -13.38
N TYR A 42 -2.79 0.56 -12.66
CA TYR A 42 -2.84 0.60 -11.21
C TYR A 42 -3.56 -0.63 -10.66
N SER A 43 -3.30 -0.96 -9.40
CA SER A 43 -3.94 -2.08 -8.72
C SER A 43 -4.22 -1.74 -7.26
N ILE A 44 -5.08 -2.54 -6.63
CA ILE A 44 -5.41 -2.42 -5.21
C ILE A 44 -4.57 -3.42 -4.41
N ALA A 45 -3.90 -2.93 -3.38
CA ALA A 45 -3.11 -3.74 -2.47
C ALA A 45 -3.43 -3.39 -1.01
N ILE A 46 -3.10 -4.30 -0.10
CA ILE A 46 -3.28 -4.15 1.35
C ILE A 46 -1.91 -3.94 1.97
N PHE A 47 -1.74 -2.83 2.69
CA PHE A 47 -0.53 -2.57 3.46
C PHE A 47 -0.34 -3.62 4.55
N GLN A 48 0.88 -4.14 4.67
CA GLN A 48 1.25 -5.08 5.73
C GLN A 48 2.10 -4.39 6.80
N ARG A 49 3.20 -3.74 6.40
CA ARG A 49 4.18 -3.14 7.30
C ARG A 49 5.22 -2.34 6.51
N TYR A 50 6.00 -1.52 7.22
CA TYR A 50 7.24 -0.98 6.67
C TYR A 50 8.38 -1.99 6.78
N SER A 51 9.38 -1.85 5.91
CA SER A 51 10.62 -2.62 5.93
C SER A 51 11.81 -1.73 5.58
N GLU A 52 12.88 -1.85 6.35
CA GLU A 52 14.17 -1.17 6.11
C GLU A 52 15.25 -2.13 5.60
N THR A 53 14.92 -3.42 5.49
CA THR A 53 15.85 -4.44 4.98
C THR A 53 16.34 -4.04 3.59
N LYS A 54 17.68 -3.94 3.43
CA LYS A 54 18.33 -3.48 2.21
C LYS A 54 17.80 -4.16 0.94
N SER A 55 17.66 -5.48 0.95
CA SER A 55 17.13 -6.22 -0.21
C SER A 55 15.70 -5.82 -0.59
N ARG A 56 14.84 -5.53 0.39
CA ARG A 56 13.47 -5.07 0.15
C ARG A 56 13.46 -3.66 -0.42
N VAL A 57 14.33 -2.78 0.08
CA VAL A 57 14.49 -1.40 -0.42
C VAL A 57 14.98 -1.42 -1.86
N GLU A 58 15.96 -2.26 -2.20
CA GLU A 58 16.50 -2.39 -3.56
C GLU A 58 15.50 -3.01 -4.55
N GLN A 59 14.66 -3.95 -4.09
CA GLN A 59 13.61 -4.56 -4.93
C GLN A 59 12.43 -3.62 -5.20
N ALA A 60 12.22 -2.59 -4.37
CA ALA A 60 11.14 -1.65 -4.58
C ALA A 60 11.44 -0.75 -5.77
N THR A 61 10.75 -0.97 -6.89
CA THR A 61 10.89 -0.14 -8.09
C THR A 61 9.67 0.77 -8.33
N LYS A 62 8.50 0.35 -7.83
CA LYS A 62 7.19 1.00 -8.02
C LYS A 62 6.72 1.75 -6.78
N TRP A 63 5.74 2.63 -6.94
CA TRP A 63 5.23 3.50 -5.90
C TRP A 63 3.81 3.17 -5.44
N ILE A 64 3.54 3.43 -4.16
CA ILE A 64 2.18 3.64 -3.66
C ILE A 64 1.72 5.00 -4.19
N VAL A 65 0.53 5.01 -4.79
CA VAL A 65 -0.08 6.22 -5.35
C VAL A 65 -0.90 6.94 -4.28
N GLN A 66 -1.76 6.21 -3.56
CA GLN A 66 -2.58 6.77 -2.49
C GLN A 66 -3.13 5.70 -1.54
N LYS A 67 -3.47 6.13 -0.31
CA LYS A 67 -4.34 5.39 0.60
C LYS A 67 -5.80 5.66 0.24
N VAL A 68 -6.64 4.62 0.25
CA VAL A 68 -8.08 4.76 0.06
C VAL A 68 -8.71 5.22 1.37
N ASP A 69 -9.46 6.32 1.33
CA ASP A 69 -10.15 6.89 2.48
C ASP A 69 -11.48 6.16 2.77
N ILE A 70 -11.39 4.97 3.36
CA ILE A 70 -12.55 4.15 3.72
C ILE A 70 -13.29 4.74 4.92
N GLU A 71 -12.55 5.13 5.96
CA GLU A 71 -13.13 5.71 7.19
C GLU A 71 -13.93 6.99 6.87
N GLY A 72 -13.38 7.89 6.06
CA GLY A 72 -14.07 9.10 5.62
C GLY A 72 -15.27 8.81 4.71
N HIS A 73 -15.24 7.74 3.92
CA HIS A 73 -16.40 7.31 3.13
C HIS A 73 -17.52 6.76 4.03
N GLU A 74 -17.21 5.86 4.96
CA GLU A 74 -18.17 5.27 5.89
C GLU A 74 -18.78 6.32 6.81
N ALA A 75 -18.00 7.30 7.28
CA ALA A 75 -18.52 8.41 8.07
C ALA A 75 -19.59 9.22 7.32
N LYS A 76 -19.39 9.49 6.02
CA LYS A 76 -20.39 10.17 5.17
C LYS A 76 -21.66 9.33 5.00
N MET A 77 -21.51 8.01 4.87
CA MET A 77 -22.64 7.08 4.76
C MET A 77 -23.42 7.01 6.09
N PHE A 78 -22.73 6.99 7.22
CA PHE A 78 -23.33 6.91 8.55
C PHE A 78 -24.06 8.19 8.95
N LEU A 79 -23.49 9.36 8.63
CA LEU A 79 -24.07 10.65 8.99
C LEU A 79 -25.28 11.05 8.12
N GLY A 80 -25.67 10.23 7.14
CA GLY A 80 -26.84 10.43 6.30
C GLY A 80 -26.81 11.78 5.61
N ASN A 81 -26.09 11.88 4.49
CA ASN A 81 -26.13 13.07 3.63
C ASN A 81 -27.56 13.60 3.42
#